data_AF-A0A353GCZ4-F1
#
_entry.id   AF-A0A353GCZ4-F1
#
_cell.length_a   1.000
_cell.length_b   1.000
_cell.length_c   1.000
_cell.angle_alpha   90.00
_cell.angle_beta   90.00
_cell.angle_gamma   90.00
#
_symmetry.space_group_name_H-M   'P 1'
#
loop_
_entity.id
_entity.type
_entity.pdbx_description
1 polymer ?
#
loop_
_entity_poly.entity_id
_entity_poly.type
_entity_poly.pdbx_seq_one_letter_code
_entity_poly.pdbx_strand_id
1 'polypeptide(L)'
;PEAWEWYYNVVGEKRCPIVDTWWQTETGGILISPLPGATDLKPGSATRPFFGVKPQLVDNEGNVLEGATDGNLCITDSWPGQARTIYGDHSRFVQTYFSTYKGKYFTGDG
;
A
#
# COMPACT_ATOMS: atom_id res chain seq x y z
N PRO A 1 7.68 15.83 2.84
CA PRO A 1 8.73 15.76 3.88
C PRO A 1 8.56 16.80 5.00
N GLU A 2 8.39 18.08 4.66
CA GLU A 2 8.26 19.18 5.63
C GLU A 2 7.12 18.98 6.64
N ALA A 3 5.93 18.59 6.17
CA ALA A 3 4.79 18.31 7.05
C ALA A 3 5.06 17.16 8.04
N TRP A 4 5.78 16.11 7.60
CA TRP A 4 6.18 14.99 8.46
C TRP A 4 7.16 15.47 9.53
N GLU A 5 8.16 16.27 9.16
CA GLU A 5 9.15 16.79 10.10
C GLU A 5 8.53 17.74 11.12
N TRP A 6 7.62 18.61 10.69
CA TRP A 6 6.85 19.46 11.60
C TRP A 6 6.03 18.61 12.58
N TYR A 7 5.34 17.58 12.10
CA TYR A 7 4.53 16.70 12.95
C TYR A 7 5.39 15.96 13.97
N TYR A 8 6.58 15.48 13.57
CA TYR A 8 7.51 14.80 14.46
C TYR A 8 8.11 15.75 15.50
N ASN A 9 8.58 16.92 15.06
CA ASN A 9 9.33 17.85 15.90
C ASN A 9 8.43 18.66 16.83
N VAL A 10 7.27 19.12 16.35
CA VAL A 10 6.38 20.04 17.08
C VAL A 10 5.30 19.28 17.84
N VAL A 11 4.54 18.41 17.16
CA VAL A 11 3.43 17.69 17.81
C VAL A 11 3.94 16.50 18.62
N GLY A 12 4.83 15.70 18.02
CA GLY A 12 5.42 14.54 18.67
C GLY A 12 6.56 14.86 19.64
N GLU A 13 7.02 16.11 19.70
CA GLU A 13 8.18 16.56 20.49
C GLU A 13 9.41 15.66 20.35
N LYS A 14 9.60 15.03 19.17
CA LYS A 14 10.65 14.05 18.88
C LYS A 14 10.59 12.77 19.74
N ARG A 15 9.45 12.46 20.36
CA ARG A 15 9.23 11.29 21.23
C ARG A 15 8.27 10.26 20.64
N CYS A 16 7.46 10.66 19.65
CA CYS A 16 6.43 9.81 19.06
C CYS A 16 6.84 9.35 17.65
N PRO A 17 6.95 8.04 17.38
CA PRO A 17 7.08 7.52 16.03
C PRO A 17 5.85 7.90 15.18
N ILE A 18 6.07 8.35 13.95
CA ILE A 18 4.98 8.61 12.99
C ILE A 18 4.72 7.35 12.19
N VAL A 19 3.48 6.89 12.20
CA VAL A 19 3.01 5.78 11.38
C VAL A 19 2.32 6.29 10.12
N ASP A 20 3.05 6.31 9.01
CA ASP A 20 2.50 6.67 7.70
C ASP A 20 1.84 5.44 7.07
N THR A 21 0.51 5.36 7.20
CA THR A 21 -0.27 4.17 6.88
C THR A 21 -0.90 4.28 5.49
N TRP A 22 -0.36 3.56 4.51
CA TRP A 22 -0.97 3.47 3.18
C TRP A 22 -1.99 2.33 3.11
N TRP A 23 -3.18 2.67 2.61
CA TRP A 23 -4.32 1.78 2.38
C TRP A 23 -5.38 2.48 1.52
N GLN A 24 -6.42 1.75 1.14
CA GLN A 24 -7.55 2.26 0.37
C GLN A 24 -8.87 1.70 0.92
N THR A 25 -10.00 2.29 0.53
CA THR A 25 -11.35 1.80 0.91
C THR A 25 -11.50 0.30 0.64
N GLU A 26 -11.02 -0.15 -0.52
CA GLU A 26 -11.10 -1.51 -1.04
C GLU A 26 -10.19 -2.50 -0.30
N THR A 27 -9.24 -1.99 0.47
CA THR A 27 -8.32 -2.81 1.25
C THR A 27 -8.85 -3.14 2.64
N GLY A 28 -9.84 -2.39 3.12
CA GLY A 28 -10.49 -2.55 4.42
C GLY A 28 -9.60 -2.22 5.63
N GLY A 29 -8.30 -2.01 5.44
CA GLY A 29 -7.35 -1.69 6.50
C GLY A 29 -5.93 -1.50 5.97
N ILE A 30 -5.00 -1.22 6.88
CA ILE A 30 -3.62 -0.85 6.58
C ILE A 30 -2.89 -1.97 5.81
N LEU A 31 -2.29 -1.64 4.67
CA LEU A 31 -1.49 -2.59 3.88
C LEU A 31 0.01 -2.36 3.97
N ILE A 32 0.46 -1.10 3.99
CA ILE A 32 1.88 -0.74 4.10
C ILE A 32 1.99 0.34 5.17
N SER A 33 2.76 0.06 6.22
CA SER A 33 2.94 0.98 7.35
C SER A 33 4.13 0.54 8.20
N PRO A 34 4.86 1.49 8.81
CA PRO A 34 5.85 1.12 9.82
C PRO A 34 5.16 0.53 11.05
N LEU A 35 5.83 -0.43 11.69
CA LEU A 35 5.50 -0.90 13.03
C LEU A 35 6.31 -0.08 14.06
N PRO A 36 5.67 0.71 14.93
CA PRO A 36 6.38 1.54 15.90
C PRO A 36 7.21 0.65 16.83
N GLY A 37 8.48 1.00 17.02
CA GLY A 37 9.43 0.21 17.81
C GLY A 37 10.12 -0.94 17.07
N ALA A 38 9.76 -1.22 15.81
CA ALA A 38 10.40 -2.26 14.99
C ALA A 38 10.89 -1.77 13.61
N THR A 39 10.40 -0.63 13.13
CA THR A 39 10.72 -0.09 11.80
C THR A 39 11.33 1.31 11.91
N ASP A 40 12.53 1.49 11.35
CA ASP A 40 13.13 2.81 11.19
C ASP A 40 12.32 3.65 10.20
N LEU A 41 12.09 4.91 10.54
CA LEU A 41 11.21 5.80 9.78
C LEU A 41 12.01 6.65 8.79
N LYS A 42 11.48 6.75 7.56
CA LYS A 42 11.93 7.73 6.56
C LYS A 42 10.76 8.68 6.27
N PRO A 43 10.94 10.02 6.37
CA PRO A 43 9.87 10.98 6.14
C PRO A 43 9.18 10.77 4.78
N GLY A 44 7.86 10.57 4.80
CA GLY A 44 7.03 10.35 3.61
C GLY A 44 7.12 8.95 2.99
N SER A 45 7.67 7.97 3.71
CA SER A 45 7.63 6.56 3.30
C SER A 45 6.68 5.76 4.19
N ALA A 46 5.78 5.00 3.57
CA ALA A 46 4.97 4.00 4.25
C ALA A 46 5.78 2.78 4.74
N THR A 47 7.07 2.68 4.36
CA THR A 47 8.06 1.67 4.78
C THR A 47 7.83 0.25 4.25
N ARG A 48 7.20 -0.65 5.04
CA ARG A 48 7.13 -2.09 4.78
C ARG A 48 5.68 -2.59 4.75
N PRO A 49 5.41 -3.67 4.00
CA PRO A 49 4.08 -4.29 4.01
C PRO A 49 3.72 -4.86 5.38
N PHE A 50 2.43 -4.81 5.68
CA PHE A 50 1.84 -5.41 6.86
C PHE A 50 1.75 -6.94 6.71
N PHE A 51 1.39 -7.63 7.79
CA PHE A 51 1.34 -9.09 7.80
C PHE A 51 0.36 -9.65 6.77
N GLY A 52 0.82 -10.63 5.99
CA GLY A 52 0.03 -11.27 4.93
C GLY A 52 -0.05 -10.49 3.62
N VAL A 53 0.46 -9.26 3.57
CA VAL A 53 0.44 -8.43 2.36
C VAL A 53 1.69 -8.70 1.51
N LYS A 54 1.50 -9.01 0.23
CA LYS A 54 2.58 -9.30 -0.73
C LYS A 54 2.57 -8.28 -1.88
N PRO A 55 3.13 -7.07 -1.67
CA PRO A 55 3.21 -6.06 -2.71
C PRO A 55 4.22 -6.46 -3.79
N GLN A 56 3.98 -5.99 -5.01
CA GLN A 56 4.86 -6.18 -6.16
C GLN A 56 4.73 -4.95 -7.07
N LEU A 57 5.86 -4.46 -7.57
CA LEU A 57 5.89 -3.43 -8.60
C LEU A 57 5.94 -4.09 -9.98
N VAL A 58 5.17 -3.54 -10.90
CA VAL A 58 5.17 -3.96 -12.31
C VAL A 58 5.27 -2.76 -13.24
N ASP A 59 5.81 -2.96 -14.44
CA ASP A 59 5.74 -1.95 -15.51
C ASP A 59 4.31 -1.86 -16.11
N ASN A 60 4.14 -1.07 -17.17
CA ASN A 60 2.84 -0.88 -17.82
C ASN A 60 2.35 -2.15 -18.52
N GLU A 61 3.28 -3.01 -18.93
CA GLU A 61 3.02 -4.29 -19.58
C GLU A 61 2.76 -5.42 -18.57
N GLY A 62 2.98 -5.18 -17.28
CA GLY A 62 2.75 -6.12 -16.19
C GLY A 62 3.94 -7.02 -15.86
N ASN A 63 5.13 -6.71 -16.38
CA ASN A 63 6.36 -7.40 -16.04
C ASN A 63 6.82 -6.97 -14.65
N VAL A 64 7.34 -7.93 -13.87
CA VAL A 64 7.79 -7.70 -12.50
C VAL A 64 9.07 -6.88 -12.50
N LEU A 65 9.10 -5.84 -11.68
CA LEU A 65 10.28 -5.02 -11.44
C LEU A 65 10.94 -5.43 -10.11
N GLU A 66 12.26 -5.59 -10.11
CA GLU A 66 13.03 -6.03 -8.95
C GLU A 66 14.06 -4.98 -8.52
N GLY A 67 14.42 -4.99 -7.23
CA GLY A 67 15.38 -4.05 -6.66
C GLY A 67 14.78 -2.67 -6.37
N ALA A 68 15.63 -1.65 -6.37
CA ALA A 68 15.22 -0.26 -6.17
C ALA A 68 14.66 0.30 -7.49
N THR A 69 13.34 0.39 -7.57
CA THR A 69 12.58 0.77 -8.77
C THR A 69 11.29 1.48 -8.39
N ASP A 70 10.69 2.16 -9.35
CA ASP A 70 9.31 2.65 -9.34
C ASP A 70 8.45 1.89 -10.36
N GLY A 71 7.13 1.90 -10.19
CA GLY A 71 6.21 1.19 -11.07
C GLY A 71 4.82 1.03 -10.45
N ASN A 72 3.92 0.34 -11.15
CA ASN A 72 2.54 0.16 -10.72
C ASN A 72 2.47 -0.81 -9.54
N LEU A 73 1.83 -0.38 -8.44
CA LEU A 73 1.70 -1.17 -7.23
C LEU A 73 0.56 -2.20 -7.36
N CYS A 74 0.93 -3.47 -7.17
CA CYS A 74 0.01 -4.59 -7.15
C CYS A 74 0.15 -5.40 -5.86
N ILE A 75 -0.93 -6.05 -5.44
CA ILE A 75 -0.90 -7.08 -4.39
C ILE A 75 -1.13 -8.44 -5.02
N THR A 76 -0.21 -9.37 -4.77
CA THR A 76 -0.12 -10.67 -5.49
C THR A 76 -0.93 -11.80 -4.86
N ASP A 77 -1.47 -11.58 -3.67
CA ASP A 77 -2.26 -12.55 -2.92
C ASP A 77 -3.35 -11.82 -2.12
N SER A 78 -4.43 -12.52 -1.77
CA SER A 78 -5.53 -11.91 -1.02
C SER A 78 -5.15 -11.71 0.45
N TRP A 79 -5.90 -10.84 1.14
CA TRP A 79 -5.79 -10.61 2.56
C TRP A 79 -7.18 -10.58 3.21
N PRO A 80 -7.28 -10.83 4.53
CA PRO A 80 -8.57 -10.94 5.20
C PRO A 80 -9.49 -9.71 5.03
N GLY A 81 -8.93 -8.50 5.02
CA GLY A 81 -9.68 -7.23 4.91
C GLY A 81 -10.13 -6.83 3.51
N GLN A 82 -9.72 -7.56 2.45
CA GLN A 82 -9.99 -7.15 1.06
C GLN A 82 -11.50 -7.03 0.77
N ALA A 83 -11.91 -5.99 0.05
CA ALA A 83 -13.26 -5.90 -0.48
C ALA A 83 -13.62 -7.15 -1.30
N ARG A 84 -14.87 -7.60 -1.20
CA ARG A 84 -15.32 -8.84 -1.86
C ARG A 84 -16.01 -8.61 -3.20
N THR A 85 -16.62 -7.44 -3.38
CA THR A 85 -17.30 -7.04 -4.61
C THR A 85 -17.70 -5.56 -4.57
N ILE A 86 -18.12 -5.01 -5.70
CA ILE A 86 -18.97 -3.83 -5.77
C ILE A 86 -20.43 -4.31 -5.70
N TYR A 87 -21.26 -3.65 -4.88
CA TYR A 87 -22.65 -4.04 -4.69
C TYR A 87 -23.45 -3.92 -6.00
N GLY A 88 -24.12 -5.01 -6.38
CA GLY A 88 -24.91 -5.08 -7.62
C GLY A 88 -24.09 -5.20 -8.91
N ASP A 89 -22.74 -5.18 -8.84
CA ASP A 89 -21.89 -5.19 -10.03
C ASP A 89 -20.52 -5.85 -9.78
N HIS A 90 -20.53 -7.19 -9.68
CA HIS A 90 -19.30 -7.95 -9.49
C HIS A 90 -18.37 -7.90 -10.71
N SER A 91 -18.93 -7.79 -11.92
CA SER A 91 -18.16 -7.68 -13.15
C SER A 91 -17.28 -6.44 -13.14
N ARG A 92 -17.82 -5.30 -12.69
CA ARG A 92 -17.04 -4.07 -12.50
C ARG A 92 -15.94 -4.23 -11.46
N PHE A 93 -16.17 -4.95 -10.36
CA PHE A 93 -15.12 -5.22 -9.37
C PHE A 93 -13.94 -5.97 -9.99
N VAL A 94 -14.22 -7.03 -10.75
CA VAL A 94 -13.16 -7.78 -11.46
C VAL A 94 -12.47 -6.91 -12.51
N GLN A 95 -13.23 -6.14 -13.28
CA GLN A 95 -12.70 -5.27 -14.31
C GLN A 95 -11.79 -4.17 -13.72
N THR A 96 -12.23 -3.50 -12.66
CA THR A 96 -11.48 -2.38 -12.08
C THR A 96 -10.18 -2.85 -11.42
N TYR A 97 -10.20 -3.92 -10.63
CA TYR A 97 -9.06 -4.25 -9.76
C TYR A 97 -8.23 -5.46 -10.22
N PHE A 98 -8.73 -6.28 -11.15
CA PHE A 98 -8.08 -7.56 -11.51
C PHE A 98 -7.88 -7.78 -13.01
N SER A 99 -8.34 -6.85 -13.87
CA SER A 99 -8.21 -7.02 -15.33
C SER A 99 -6.93 -6.45 -15.91
N THR A 100 -6.40 -5.35 -15.34
CA THR A 100 -5.16 -4.70 -15.80
C THR A 100 -3.96 -5.64 -15.71
N TYR A 101 -3.77 -6.26 -14.54
CA TYR A 101 -2.67 -7.18 -14.28
C TYR A 101 -3.20 -8.52 -13.81
N LYS A 102 -3.32 -9.47 -14.73
CA LYS A 102 -3.92 -10.77 -14.47
C LYS A 102 -3.27 -11.47 -13.27
N GLY A 103 -4.10 -11.97 -12.35
CA GLY A 103 -3.66 -12.66 -11.14
C GLY A 103 -3.19 -11.75 -10.01
N LYS A 104 -3.36 -10.43 -10.15
CA LYS A 104 -2.98 -9.45 -9.14
C LYS A 104 -4.15 -8.51 -8.85
N TYR A 105 -4.22 -7.99 -7.63
CA TYR A 105 -5.04 -6.83 -7.29
C TYR A 105 -4.24 -5.56 -7.64
N PHE A 106 -4.73 -4.76 -8.57
CA PHE A 106 -4.15 -3.47 -8.93
C PHE A 106 -4.73 -2.37 -8.03
N THR A 107 -3.86 -1.61 -7.38
CA THR A 107 -4.27 -0.57 -6.43
C THR A 107 -4.66 0.73 -7.14
N GLY A 108 -4.16 0.97 -8.36
CA GLY A 108 -4.25 2.28 -9.02
C GLY A 108 -3.14 3.26 -8.64
N ASP A 109 -2.27 2.88 -7.70
CA ASP A 109 -1.10 3.66 -7.26
C ASP A 109 0.19 3.09 -7.86
N GLY A 110 1.26 3.89 -7.85
CA GLY A 110 2.60 3.54 -8.33
C GLY A 110 3.58 4.69 -8.17
#